data_AF-A0A8F1MCH2-F1
#
_entry.id   AF-A0A8F1MCH2-F1
#
_cell.length_a   1.000
_cell.length_b   1.000
_cell.length_c   1.000
_cell.angle_alpha   90.00
_cell.angle_beta   90.00
_cell.angle_gamma   90.00
#
_symmetry.space_group_name_H-M   'P 1'
#
loop_
_entity.id
_entity.type
_entity.pdbx_description
1 polymer ?
#
loop_
_entity_poly.entity_id
_entity_poly.type
_entity_poly.pdbx_seq_one_letter_code
_entity_poly.pdbx_strand_id
1 'polypeptide(L)'
;MQRLIRSRTGWLAIALLVVMAAFVLRLFQLQILQYGKYTELARASQQRQFIIPAERGKIYMMDGKTPVPVVLNQAVYTVIADPQSIDDKERNQLVDSLREIAGGEMTENVSERLNNKKSRYEVLAKNITRTQAEKLKKKNFAGVLYQQSSIRNYPEGELGAHVLGFVNAAGEGQYGVEGSLNKQLKGRDGLLQSVTDVRNIPLTVGKNNMRIEAKSGDNLALTVDRNIQSQTELALKKGIEAAGATEGSVIVMNPKNGQVLAMANYPTYNPADFAKQKNGSVFVDSASMVPFEPGSVIKSFSFATAIDKGVITPSSTYNNTDCIKVADRTMCNALRGLGGPMTIQGAFNNSLNVGTITAIRKLGNGSQINLPARQTLYEYYHDKFGFGAKTGIELGEASGYIYPPDSAEGNEVR
;
A
#
# COMPACT_ATOMS: atom_id res chain seq x y z
N MET A 1 62.67 43.64 41.54
CA MET A 1 61.81 42.76 42.38
C MET A 1 61.69 43.24 43.83
N GLN A 2 62.78 43.51 44.55
CA GLN A 2 62.74 43.90 45.97
C GLN A 2 61.96 45.21 46.28
N ARG A 3 61.81 46.13 45.32
CA ARG A 3 61.03 47.38 45.46
C ARG A 3 59.50 47.20 45.35
N LEU A 4 59.03 46.12 44.71
CA LEU A 4 57.60 45.81 44.56
C LEU A 4 57.01 45.15 45.82
N ILE A 5 57.83 44.49 46.63
CA ILE A 5 57.38 43.69 47.79
C ILE A 5 57.13 44.56 49.04
N ARG A 6 57.62 45.81 49.05
CA ARG A 6 57.51 46.76 50.18
C ARG A 6 56.43 47.83 50.05
N SER A 7 55.76 47.99 48.89
CA SER A 7 54.68 48.99 48.72
C SER A 7 53.30 48.33 48.57
N ARG A 8 52.25 48.98 49.11
CA ARG A 8 50.85 48.53 48.94
C ARG A 8 50.46 48.39 47.46
N THR A 9 51.02 49.22 46.61
CA THR A 9 50.81 49.20 45.15
C THR A 9 51.44 47.98 44.46
N GLY A 10 52.57 47.47 44.95
CA GLY A 10 53.21 46.28 44.38
C GLY A 10 52.49 44.97 44.75
N TRP A 11 51.93 44.89 45.96
CA TRP A 11 51.04 43.78 46.35
C TRP A 11 49.75 43.74 45.52
N LEU A 12 49.14 44.91 45.27
CA LEU A 12 48.00 45.04 44.36
C LEU A 12 48.34 44.57 42.93
N ALA A 13 49.50 44.97 42.40
CA ALA A 13 49.94 44.56 41.07
C ALA A 13 50.17 43.03 40.98
N ILE A 14 50.76 42.41 42.01
CA ILE A 14 50.95 40.96 42.07
C ILE A 14 49.60 40.23 42.15
N ALA A 15 48.67 40.69 43.00
CA ALA A 15 47.34 40.10 43.10
C ALA A 15 46.59 40.17 41.75
N LEU A 16 46.69 41.31 41.05
CA LEU A 16 46.07 41.51 39.75
C LEU A 16 46.68 40.60 38.67
N LEU A 17 48.01 40.42 38.68
CA LEU A 17 48.71 39.48 37.80
C LEU A 17 48.28 38.03 38.03
N VAL A 18 48.12 37.61 39.30
CA VAL A 18 47.66 36.26 39.64
C VAL A 18 46.23 36.02 39.14
N VAL A 19 45.33 36.99 39.33
CA VAL A 19 43.96 36.93 38.82
C VAL A 19 43.95 36.84 37.29
N MET A 20 44.77 37.65 36.61
CA MET A 20 44.88 37.62 35.16
C MET A 20 45.44 36.28 34.65
N ALA A 21 46.45 35.72 35.32
CA ALA A 21 46.98 34.40 35.01
C ALA A 21 45.92 33.30 35.18
N ALA A 22 45.06 33.38 36.19
CA ALA A 22 43.94 32.46 36.38
C ALA A 22 42.93 32.53 35.21
N PHE A 23 42.60 33.73 34.71
CA PHE A 23 41.75 33.87 33.52
C PHE A 23 42.41 33.31 32.25
N VAL A 24 43.70 33.54 32.06
CA VAL A 24 44.45 32.99 30.90
C VAL A 24 44.49 31.47 30.96
N LEU A 25 44.76 30.87 32.12
CA LEU A 25 44.72 29.41 32.30
C LEU A 25 43.32 28.86 32.06
N ARG A 26 42.27 29.56 32.50
CA ARG A 26 40.88 29.17 32.25
C ARG A 26 40.54 29.25 30.75
N LEU A 27 40.97 30.28 30.04
CA LEU A 27 40.79 30.40 28.59
C LEU A 27 41.57 29.31 27.84
N PHE A 28 42.81 29.02 28.24
CA PHE A 28 43.60 27.92 27.67
C PHE A 28 42.89 26.57 27.84
N GLN A 29 42.31 26.32 29.02
CA GLN A 29 41.51 25.13 29.27
C GLN A 29 40.29 25.04 28.34
N LEU A 30 39.54 26.14 28.18
CA LEU A 30 38.32 26.16 27.35
C LEU A 30 38.63 26.08 25.85
N GLN A 31 39.59 26.89 25.38
CA GLN A 31 39.88 27.07 23.96
C GLN A 31 40.82 26.01 23.38
N ILE A 32 41.72 25.42 24.18
CA ILE A 32 42.70 24.45 23.70
C ILE A 32 42.37 23.05 24.22
N LEU A 33 42.30 22.84 25.54
CA LEU A 33 42.04 21.50 26.09
C LEU A 33 40.62 21.00 25.80
N GLN A 34 39.63 21.90 25.76
CA GLN A 34 38.21 21.58 25.55
C GLN A 34 37.68 22.01 24.18
N TYR A 35 38.56 22.38 23.24
CA TYR A 35 38.19 22.82 21.89
C TYR A 35 37.20 21.85 21.21
N GLY A 36 37.54 20.56 21.17
CA GLY A 36 36.71 19.52 20.54
C GLY A 36 35.30 19.49 21.11
N LYS A 37 35.16 19.45 22.44
CA LYS A 37 33.86 19.43 23.12
C LYS A 37 32.99 20.63 22.77
N TYR A 38 33.53 21.85 22.84
CA TYR A 38 32.74 23.05 22.58
C TYR A 38 32.44 23.25 21.09
N THR A 39 33.32 22.79 20.20
CA THR A 39 33.05 22.81 18.75
C THR A 39 31.96 21.81 18.36
N GLU A 40 31.89 20.62 18.96
CA GLU A 40 30.80 19.68 18.73
C GLU A 40 29.46 20.19 19.28
N LEU A 41 29.45 20.74 20.51
CA LEU A 41 28.26 21.38 21.06
C LEU A 41 27.77 22.54 20.18
N ALA A 42 28.68 23.37 19.69
CA ALA A 42 28.35 24.45 18.76
C ALA A 42 27.78 23.89 17.43
N ARG A 43 28.41 22.87 16.84
CA ARG A 43 27.90 22.22 15.62
C ARG A 43 26.52 21.60 15.83
N ALA A 44 26.32 20.87 16.93
CA ALA A 44 25.03 20.28 17.27
C ALA A 44 23.92 21.33 17.47
N SER A 45 24.28 22.52 17.97
CA SER A 45 23.33 23.63 18.13
C SER A 45 23.07 24.42 16.86
N GLN A 46 24.06 24.52 15.96
CA GLN A 46 24.02 25.41 14.78
C GLN A 46 23.64 24.66 13.49
N GLN A 47 23.97 23.38 13.39
CA GLN A 47 23.63 22.55 12.23
C GLN A 47 22.23 21.97 12.38
N ARG A 48 21.43 22.12 11.33
CA ARG A 48 20.13 21.48 11.19
C ARG A 48 20.17 20.47 10.04
N GLN A 49 19.38 19.43 10.19
CA GLN A 49 19.13 18.44 9.14
C GLN A 49 17.74 18.67 8.56
N PHE A 50 17.66 18.73 7.24
CA PHE A 50 16.43 18.88 6.49
C PHE A 50 16.30 17.68 5.55
N ILE A 51 15.15 17.03 5.59
CA ILE A 51 14.84 15.92 4.69
C ILE A 51 14.46 16.52 3.33
N ILE A 52 15.07 16.02 2.27
CA ILE A 52 14.65 16.29 0.90
C ILE A 52 13.76 15.11 0.50
N PRO A 53 12.43 15.25 0.47
CA PRO A 53 11.54 14.13 0.22
C PRO A 53 11.75 13.57 -1.19
N ALA A 54 11.80 12.25 -1.31
CA ALA A 54 11.79 11.58 -2.60
C ALA A 54 10.41 11.65 -3.26
N GLU A 55 10.39 11.73 -4.59
CA GLU A 55 9.14 11.57 -5.33
C GLU A 55 8.81 10.08 -5.45
N ARG A 56 7.60 9.71 -4.99
CA ARG A 56 7.10 8.35 -5.14
C ARG A 56 6.87 8.03 -6.63
N GLY A 57 7.26 6.85 -7.09
CA GLY A 57 7.06 6.43 -8.48
C GLY A 57 5.59 6.43 -8.90
N LYS A 58 5.29 6.78 -10.15
CA LYS A 58 3.93 6.77 -10.73
C LYS A 58 3.54 5.34 -11.13
N ILE A 59 2.25 5.04 -11.10
CA ILE A 59 1.71 3.74 -11.56
C ILE A 59 0.94 3.96 -12.85
N TYR A 60 1.20 3.10 -13.82
CA TYR A 60 0.62 3.12 -15.16
C TYR A 60 -0.18 1.84 -15.39
N MET A 61 -1.32 1.98 -16.06
CA MET A 61 -2.04 0.86 -16.68
C MET A 61 -1.88 0.96 -18.19
N MET A 62 -2.15 -0.14 -18.90
CA MET A 62 -2.13 -0.16 -20.35
C MET A 62 -3.42 0.43 -20.93
N ASP A 63 -3.31 1.11 -22.06
CA ASP A 63 -4.39 1.43 -23.00
C ASP A 63 -4.00 0.79 -24.34
N GLY A 64 -4.38 -0.47 -24.50
CA GLY A 64 -3.86 -1.37 -25.52
C GLY A 64 -2.37 -1.63 -25.32
N LYS A 65 -1.53 -0.87 -26.02
CA LYS A 65 -0.05 -0.98 -25.94
C LYS A 65 0.62 0.25 -25.30
N THR A 66 -0.17 1.27 -24.95
CA THR A 66 0.36 2.53 -24.44
C THR A 66 0.19 2.59 -22.93
N PRO A 67 1.26 2.80 -22.14
CA PRO A 67 1.12 3.00 -20.70
C PRO A 67 0.55 4.39 -20.40
N VAL A 68 -0.53 4.44 -19.63
CA VAL A 68 -1.23 5.66 -19.20
C VAL A 68 -1.13 5.77 -17.67
N PRO A 69 -0.71 6.93 -17.12
CA PRO A 69 -0.57 7.07 -15.68
C PRO A 69 -1.95 7.11 -15.01
N VAL A 70 -2.18 6.19 -14.08
CA VAL A 70 -3.43 6.09 -13.31
C VAL A 70 -3.23 6.44 -11.83
N VAL A 71 -1.98 6.44 -11.35
CA VAL A 71 -1.64 6.96 -10.03
C VAL A 71 -0.49 7.96 -10.12
N LEU A 72 -0.75 9.16 -9.60
CA LEU A 72 0.10 10.34 -9.71
C LEU A 72 0.43 10.90 -8.34
N ASN A 73 1.40 11.83 -8.32
CA ASN A 73 1.68 12.66 -7.16
C ASN A 73 1.10 14.05 -7.39
N GLN A 74 0.43 14.60 -6.39
CA GLN A 74 -0.07 15.96 -6.40
C GLN A 74 0.62 16.78 -5.31
N ALA A 75 1.27 17.87 -5.72
CA ALA A 75 1.85 18.83 -4.80
C ALA A 75 0.72 19.58 -4.08
N VAL A 76 0.72 19.49 -2.75
CA VAL A 76 -0.21 20.22 -1.88
C VAL A 76 0.57 20.96 -0.81
N TYR A 77 -0.12 21.84 -0.08
CA TYR A 77 0.49 22.62 0.98
C TYR A 77 -0.29 22.44 2.28
N THR A 78 0.44 22.41 3.39
CA THR A 78 -0.11 22.50 4.74
C THR A 78 0.15 23.91 5.25
N VAL A 79 -0.90 24.58 5.72
CA VAL A 79 -0.78 25.90 6.35
C VAL A 79 -0.51 25.68 7.83
N ILE A 80 0.62 26.19 8.29
CA ILE A 80 1.09 26.08 9.67
C ILE A 80 1.22 27.48 10.23
N ALA A 81 0.87 27.67 11.48
CA ALA A 81 1.06 28.93 12.18
C ALA A 81 1.92 28.75 13.44
N ASP A 82 2.68 29.79 13.76
CA ASP A 82 3.20 30.07 15.09
C ASP A 82 2.28 31.09 15.78
N PRO A 83 1.37 30.64 16.67
CA PRO A 83 0.48 31.52 17.43
C PRO A 83 1.17 32.65 18.20
N GLN A 84 2.43 32.49 18.61
CA GLN A 84 3.17 33.52 19.35
C GLN A 84 3.66 34.65 18.43
N SER A 85 3.76 34.38 17.14
CA SER A 85 4.27 35.30 16.13
C SER A 85 3.16 36.04 15.37
N ILE A 86 1.89 35.70 15.63
CA ILE A 86 0.70 36.31 15.02
C ILE A 86 0.13 37.38 15.96
N ASP A 87 -0.03 38.61 15.47
CA ASP A 87 -0.71 39.70 16.21
C ASP A 87 -2.20 39.35 16.41
N ASP A 88 -2.73 39.64 17.60
CA ASP A 88 -4.12 39.38 17.96
C ASP A 88 -5.11 40.04 16.98
N LYS A 89 -4.72 41.16 16.36
CA LYS A 89 -5.52 41.87 15.34
C LYS A 89 -5.66 41.12 14.01
N GLU A 90 -4.64 40.32 13.64
CA GLU A 90 -4.60 39.61 12.36
C GLU A 90 -5.31 38.23 12.44
N ARG A 91 -5.54 37.71 13.65
CA ARG A 91 -6.09 36.36 13.87
C ARG A 91 -7.44 36.15 13.20
N ASN A 92 -8.38 37.07 13.37
CA ASN A 92 -9.71 36.97 12.76
C ASN A 92 -9.63 37.03 11.22
N GLN A 93 -8.78 37.92 10.69
CA GLN A 93 -8.56 38.05 9.25
C GLN A 93 -7.92 36.80 8.64
N LEU A 94 -7.01 36.15 9.36
CA LEU A 94 -6.41 34.88 8.96
C LEU A 94 -7.46 33.76 8.92
N VAL A 95 -8.29 33.64 9.97
CA VAL A 95 -9.39 32.67 10.02
C VAL A 95 -10.37 32.87 8.88
N ASP A 96 -10.78 34.11 8.60
CA ASP A 96 -11.70 34.41 7.51
C ASP A 96 -11.07 34.12 6.13
N SER A 97 -9.79 34.45 5.96
CA SER A 97 -9.05 34.14 4.72
C SER A 97 -8.89 32.64 4.49
N LEU A 98 -8.67 31.87 5.56
CA LEU A 98 -8.62 30.41 5.49
C LEU A 98 -9.98 29.82 5.16
N ARG A 99 -11.06 30.34 5.76
CA ARG A 99 -12.42 29.91 5.46
C ARG A 99 -12.78 30.19 3.99
N GLU A 100 -12.41 31.35 3.47
CA GLU A 100 -12.65 31.76 2.08
C GLU A 100 -11.82 30.93 1.08
N ILE A 101 -10.52 30.73 1.35
CA ILE A 101 -9.59 30.16 0.37
C ILE A 101 -9.45 28.64 0.52
N ALA A 102 -9.29 28.13 1.74
CA ALA A 102 -9.09 26.71 2.01
C ALA A 102 -10.43 25.96 2.14
N GLY A 103 -11.48 26.61 2.64
CA GLY A 103 -12.81 26.02 2.75
C GLY A 103 -12.81 24.73 3.58
N GLY A 104 -13.23 23.62 2.97
CA GLY A 104 -13.31 22.30 3.63
C GLY A 104 -11.96 21.69 4.02
N GLU A 105 -10.85 22.22 3.51
CA GLU A 105 -9.50 21.77 3.86
C GLU A 105 -8.97 22.39 5.17
N MET A 106 -9.74 23.30 5.76
CA MET A 106 -9.46 23.92 7.04
C MET A 106 -9.57 22.88 8.17
N THR A 107 -8.61 22.90 9.10
CA THR A 107 -8.62 22.00 10.26
C THR A 107 -9.72 22.41 11.24
N GLU A 108 -10.25 21.47 12.02
CA GLU A 108 -11.20 21.80 13.08
C GLU A 108 -10.58 22.73 14.13
N ASN A 109 -11.41 23.63 14.67
CA ASN A 109 -11.09 24.55 15.75
C ASN A 109 -9.87 25.47 15.50
N VAL A 110 -9.67 25.95 14.27
CA VAL A 110 -8.55 26.87 13.93
C VAL A 110 -8.46 28.07 14.86
N SER A 111 -9.59 28.69 15.23
CA SER A 111 -9.59 29.84 16.14
C SER A 111 -9.01 29.49 17.51
N GLU A 112 -9.32 28.32 18.06
CA GLU A 112 -8.78 27.85 19.33
C GLU A 112 -7.29 27.54 19.21
N ARG A 113 -6.89 26.90 18.11
CA ARG A 113 -5.47 26.61 17.81
C ARG A 113 -4.66 27.89 17.74
N LEU A 114 -5.14 28.91 17.03
CA LEU A 114 -4.49 30.23 16.98
C LEU A 114 -4.45 30.93 18.34
N ASN A 115 -5.42 30.66 19.22
CA ASN A 115 -5.45 31.21 20.57
C ASN A 115 -4.52 30.48 21.55
N ASN A 116 -3.95 29.34 21.17
CA ASN A 116 -2.99 28.62 21.97
C ASN A 116 -1.61 29.30 21.97
N LYS A 117 -1.45 30.38 22.75
CA LYS A 117 -0.18 31.14 22.91
C LYS A 117 0.96 30.33 23.54
N LYS A 118 0.73 29.07 23.95
CA LYS A 118 1.77 28.15 24.42
C LYS A 118 2.39 27.34 23.28
N SER A 119 1.72 27.26 22.13
CA SER A 119 2.19 26.54 20.95
C SER A 119 2.93 27.49 20.00
N ARG A 120 3.95 26.95 19.32
CA ARG A 120 4.62 27.58 18.16
C ARG A 120 4.37 26.84 16.85
N TYR A 121 3.50 25.82 16.89
CA TYR A 121 3.20 24.97 15.75
C TYR A 121 1.74 24.54 15.81
N GLU A 122 0.92 25.11 14.93
CA GLU A 122 -0.48 24.74 14.77
C GLU A 122 -0.80 24.56 13.29
N VAL A 123 -1.44 23.43 12.96
CA VAL A 123 -1.90 23.17 11.59
C VAL A 123 -3.28 23.81 11.42
N LEU A 124 -3.41 24.73 10.47
CA LEU A 124 -4.65 25.47 10.22
C LEU A 124 -5.42 24.93 9.01
N ALA A 125 -4.72 24.40 8.02
CA ALA A 125 -5.32 23.74 6.85
C ALA A 125 -4.35 22.70 6.28
N LYS A 126 -4.87 21.61 5.72
CA LYS A 126 -4.10 20.55 5.07
C LYS A 126 -4.46 20.48 3.58
N ASN A 127 -3.63 19.84 2.77
CA ASN A 127 -3.95 19.50 1.38
C ASN A 127 -4.40 20.66 0.46
N ILE A 128 -4.10 21.93 0.79
CA ILE A 128 -4.50 23.05 -0.07
C ILE A 128 -3.67 23.02 -1.36
N THR A 129 -4.32 23.38 -2.47
CA THR A 129 -3.68 23.45 -3.77
C THR A 129 -2.61 24.54 -3.80
N ARG A 130 -1.69 24.45 -4.77
CA ARG A 130 -0.69 25.48 -5.02
C ARG A 130 -1.31 26.87 -5.21
N THR A 131 -2.43 26.96 -5.95
CA THR A 131 -3.10 28.23 -6.22
C THR A 131 -3.73 28.83 -4.97
N GLN A 132 -4.31 28.00 -4.09
CA GLN A 132 -4.79 28.44 -2.76
C GLN A 132 -3.64 28.93 -1.88
N ALA A 133 -2.53 28.19 -1.84
CA ALA A 133 -1.35 28.56 -1.06
C ALA A 133 -0.75 29.89 -1.54
N GLU A 134 -0.65 30.11 -2.86
CA GLU A 134 -0.18 31.37 -3.44
C GLU A 134 -1.10 32.55 -3.11
N LYS A 135 -2.42 32.36 -3.12
CA LYS A 135 -3.39 33.39 -2.69
C LYS A 135 -3.20 33.77 -1.21
N LEU A 136 -3.01 32.79 -0.34
CA LEU A 136 -2.79 33.03 1.09
C LEU A 136 -1.42 33.69 1.34
N LYS A 137 -0.36 33.25 0.64
CA LYS A 137 0.99 33.87 0.72
C LYS A 137 0.97 35.36 0.37
N LYS A 138 0.16 35.76 -0.62
CA LYS A 138 0.01 37.18 -1.01
C LYS A 138 -0.56 38.06 0.10
N LYS A 139 -1.29 37.49 1.07
CA LYS A 139 -1.83 38.24 2.22
C LYS A 139 -0.76 38.52 3.30
N ASN A 140 0.39 37.84 3.24
CA ASN A 140 1.58 38.11 4.05
C ASN A 140 1.35 38.14 5.58
N PHE A 141 0.54 37.20 6.10
CA PHE A 141 0.32 37.06 7.54
C PHE A 141 1.61 36.70 8.28
N ALA A 142 1.91 37.43 9.36
CA ALA A 142 3.06 37.12 10.22
C ALA A 142 2.88 35.75 10.87
N GLY A 143 3.97 35.00 11.05
CA GLY A 143 3.94 33.70 11.73
C GLY A 143 3.23 32.57 10.97
N VAL A 144 2.82 32.77 9.71
CA VAL A 144 2.21 31.72 8.87
C VAL A 144 3.22 31.14 7.89
N LEU A 145 3.32 29.82 7.87
CA LEU A 145 4.21 29.04 7.03
C LEU A 145 3.39 28.11 6.13
N TYR A 146 3.92 27.83 4.94
CA TYR A 146 3.30 26.94 3.97
C TYR A 146 4.27 25.82 3.67
N GLN A 147 4.03 24.66 4.27
CA GLN A 147 4.86 23.49 4.06
C GLN A 147 4.35 22.74 2.84
N GLN A 148 5.19 22.64 1.80
CA GLN A 148 4.89 21.81 0.65
C GLN A 148 4.99 20.32 1.03
N SER A 149 4.01 19.54 0.61
CA SER A 149 4.01 18.09 0.68
C SER A 149 3.46 17.50 -0.63
N SER A 150 3.45 16.18 -0.73
CA SER A 150 2.86 15.47 -1.86
C SER A 150 1.84 14.47 -1.33
N ILE A 151 0.66 14.46 -1.96
CA ILE A 151 -0.33 13.40 -1.75
C ILE A 151 -0.42 12.54 -3.00
N ARG A 152 -0.93 11.33 -2.82
CA ARG A 152 -1.21 10.42 -3.93
C ARG A 152 -2.55 10.78 -4.56
N ASN A 153 -2.57 10.89 -5.89
CA ASN A 153 -3.75 11.25 -6.66
C ASN A 153 -4.15 10.09 -7.57
N TYR A 154 -5.45 9.79 -7.60
CA TYR A 154 -6.08 8.72 -8.37
C TYR A 154 -7.13 9.38 -9.29
N PRO A 155 -6.73 9.86 -10.49
CA PRO A 155 -7.61 10.64 -11.36
C PRO A 155 -8.91 9.92 -11.76
N GLU A 156 -8.89 8.59 -11.71
CA GLU A 156 -10.00 7.73 -12.13
C GLU A 156 -10.87 7.22 -10.98
N GLY A 157 -10.64 7.74 -9.77
CA GLY A 157 -11.44 7.41 -8.60
C GLY A 157 -11.33 5.93 -8.23
N GLU A 158 -12.43 5.19 -8.36
CA GLU A 158 -12.56 3.80 -7.91
C GLU A 158 -11.93 2.76 -8.85
N LEU A 159 -11.54 3.17 -10.07
CA LEU A 159 -11.02 2.25 -11.09
C LEU A 159 -9.77 1.52 -10.58
N GLY A 160 -9.85 0.19 -10.52
CA GLY A 160 -8.75 -0.67 -10.09
C GLY A 160 -8.35 -0.47 -8.63
N ALA A 161 -9.25 0.01 -7.76
CA ALA A 161 -8.93 0.36 -6.38
C ALA A 161 -8.19 -0.72 -5.59
N HIS A 162 -8.61 -1.98 -5.70
CA HIS A 162 -7.96 -3.12 -5.02
C HIS A 162 -6.60 -3.47 -5.62
N VAL A 163 -6.46 -3.40 -6.94
CA VAL A 163 -5.19 -3.62 -7.64
C VAL A 163 -4.19 -2.54 -7.26
N LEU A 164 -4.59 -1.27 -7.31
CA LEU A 164 -3.74 -0.13 -7.02
C LEU A 164 -3.41 -0.05 -5.53
N GLY A 165 -4.42 -0.21 -4.68
CA GLY A 165 -4.33 0.06 -3.25
C GLY A 165 -4.20 1.55 -2.94
N PHE A 166 -3.67 1.86 -1.75
CA PHE A 166 -3.50 3.24 -1.31
C PHE A 166 -2.27 3.45 -0.41
N VAL A 167 -1.93 4.72 -0.18
CA VAL A 167 -0.90 5.14 0.78
C VAL A 167 -1.54 5.84 1.97
N ASN A 168 -0.98 5.64 3.16
CA ASN A 168 -1.43 6.32 4.37
C ASN A 168 -0.88 7.77 4.44
N ALA A 169 -1.22 8.49 5.52
CA ALA A 169 -0.78 9.88 5.74
C ALA A 169 0.75 10.04 5.86
N ALA A 170 1.49 8.97 6.13
CA ALA A 170 2.95 8.97 6.17
C ALA A 170 3.59 8.66 4.80
N GLY A 171 2.78 8.41 3.76
CA GLY A 171 3.25 8.03 2.43
C GLY A 171 3.65 6.56 2.30
N GLU A 172 3.30 5.71 3.27
CA GLU A 172 3.51 4.27 3.21
C GLU A 172 2.34 3.59 2.51
N GLY A 173 2.64 2.79 1.49
CA GLY A 173 1.65 1.93 0.85
C GLY A 173 1.10 0.87 1.80
N GLN A 174 -0.18 0.52 1.66
CA GLN A 174 -0.88 -0.40 2.56
C GLN A 174 -1.43 -1.65 1.84
N TYR A 175 -2.14 -1.45 0.73
CA TYR A 175 -2.79 -2.52 -0.04
C TYR A 175 -2.36 -2.47 -1.50
N GLY A 176 -2.74 -3.50 -2.27
CA GLY A 176 -2.51 -3.56 -3.71
C GLY A 176 -1.03 -3.42 -4.09
N VAL A 177 -0.79 -2.82 -5.26
CA VAL A 177 0.53 -2.46 -5.78
C VAL A 177 1.23 -1.46 -4.86
N GLU A 178 0.51 -0.47 -4.33
CA GLU A 178 1.07 0.56 -3.44
C GLU A 178 1.73 -0.07 -2.21
N GLY A 179 1.07 -1.02 -1.57
CA GLY A 179 1.57 -1.75 -0.39
C GLY A 179 2.64 -2.76 -0.75
N SER A 180 2.37 -3.63 -1.72
CA SER A 180 3.26 -4.76 -2.05
C SER A 180 4.59 -4.28 -2.64
N LEU A 181 4.57 -3.19 -3.41
CA LEU A 181 5.76 -2.60 -4.05
C LEU A 181 6.18 -1.28 -3.41
N ASN A 182 5.77 -1.04 -2.16
CA ASN A 182 6.08 0.19 -1.41
C ASN A 182 7.57 0.55 -1.41
N LYS A 183 8.46 -0.44 -1.26
CA LYS A 183 9.92 -0.23 -1.23
C LYS A 183 10.47 0.29 -2.56
N GLN A 184 9.91 -0.15 -3.68
CA GLN A 184 10.31 0.31 -5.02
C GLN A 184 9.72 1.69 -5.31
N LEU A 185 8.43 1.86 -4.99
CA LEU A 185 7.69 3.09 -5.24
C LEU A 185 8.13 4.27 -4.38
N LYS A 186 8.49 4.07 -3.10
CA LYS A 186 8.78 5.18 -2.17
C LYS A 186 10.04 5.99 -2.54
N GLY A 187 11.02 5.34 -3.16
CA GLY A 187 12.33 5.96 -3.36
C GLY A 187 13.12 6.09 -2.06
N ARG A 188 14.10 6.99 -2.04
CA ARG A 188 14.95 7.28 -0.87
C ARG A 188 15.11 8.77 -0.68
N ASP A 189 14.68 9.25 0.47
CA ASP A 189 14.82 10.66 0.82
C ASP A 189 16.29 11.10 0.84
N GLY A 190 16.52 12.32 0.41
CA GLY A 190 17.79 13.02 0.53
C GLY A 190 17.93 13.69 1.89
N LEU A 191 19.11 14.24 2.11
CA LEU A 191 19.46 14.93 3.35
C LEU A 191 20.21 16.21 3.02
N LEU A 192 19.73 17.34 3.53
CA LEU A 192 20.48 18.59 3.58
C LEU A 192 20.86 18.88 5.04
N GLN A 193 22.13 18.75 5.36
CA GLN A 193 22.71 19.20 6.61
C GLN A 193 23.38 20.56 6.38
N SER A 194 22.91 21.60 7.06
CA SER A 194 23.42 22.96 6.90
C SER A 194 23.39 23.72 8.22
N VAL A 195 24.32 24.65 8.40
CA VAL A 195 24.17 25.70 9.42
C VAL A 195 22.99 26.58 9.04
N THR A 196 22.18 27.00 10.01
CA THR A 196 21.03 27.88 9.77
C THR A 196 21.17 29.22 10.47
N ASP A 197 20.47 30.23 9.99
CA ASP A 197 20.26 31.47 10.75
C ASP A 197 19.25 31.27 11.90
N VAL A 198 18.94 32.36 12.62
CA VAL A 198 17.95 32.38 13.71
C VAL A 198 16.51 32.11 13.25
N ARG A 199 16.25 32.11 11.93
CA ARG A 199 14.97 31.80 11.29
C ARG A 199 14.95 30.40 10.66
N ASN A 200 15.94 29.55 10.96
CA ASN A 200 16.13 28.22 10.39
C ASN A 200 16.34 28.19 8.86
N ILE A 201 16.80 29.30 8.25
CA ILE A 201 17.13 29.35 6.84
C ILE A 201 18.54 28.75 6.64
N PRO A 202 18.70 27.70 5.82
CA PRO A 202 20.01 27.12 5.52
C PRO A 202 20.97 28.14 4.92
N LEU A 203 22.12 28.35 5.56
CA LEU A 203 23.18 29.21 5.06
C LEU A 203 24.05 28.42 4.09
N THR A 204 24.17 28.91 2.85
CA THR A 204 25.02 28.30 1.80
C THR A 204 26.52 28.42 2.10
N VAL A 205 26.88 29.22 3.12
CA VAL A 205 28.24 29.56 3.49
C VAL A 205 28.72 28.60 4.59
N GLY A 206 29.37 27.50 4.21
CA GLY A 206 29.95 26.57 5.17
C GLY A 206 30.65 25.37 4.53
N LYS A 207 31.89 25.09 4.95
CA LYS A 207 32.65 23.89 4.49
C LYS A 207 32.06 22.57 4.98
N ASN A 208 31.13 22.61 5.95
CA ASN A 208 30.54 21.44 6.60
C ASN A 208 29.08 21.18 6.18
N ASN A 209 28.60 21.85 5.12
CA ASN A 209 27.27 21.55 4.58
C ASN A 209 27.35 20.22 3.82
N MET A 210 26.45 19.30 4.12
CA MET A 210 26.34 18.01 3.44
C MET A 210 24.99 17.97 2.72
N ARG A 211 25.01 17.63 1.43
CA ARG A 211 23.79 17.45 0.65
C ARG A 211 23.83 16.09 -0.04
N ILE A 212 22.87 15.25 0.32
CA ILE A 212 22.57 13.98 -0.33
C ILE A 212 21.27 14.23 -1.09
N GLU A 213 21.31 14.08 -2.41
CA GLU A 213 20.10 14.23 -3.23
C GLU A 213 19.12 13.07 -2.97
N ALA A 214 17.84 13.38 -3.03
CA ALA A 214 16.79 12.37 -2.99
C ALA A 214 16.83 11.52 -4.27
N LYS A 215 16.47 10.25 -4.13
CA LYS A 215 16.26 9.34 -5.27
C LYS A 215 14.78 9.04 -5.37
N SER A 216 14.15 9.45 -6.47
CA SER A 216 12.76 9.12 -6.75
C SER A 216 12.58 7.60 -6.81
N GLY A 217 11.39 7.14 -6.46
CA GLY A 217 11.01 5.74 -6.61
C GLY A 217 10.72 5.37 -8.05
N ASP A 218 10.68 4.06 -8.29
CA ASP A 218 10.53 3.50 -9.63
C ASP A 218 9.10 3.67 -10.14
N ASN A 219 8.95 4.07 -11.40
CA ASN A 219 7.66 4.06 -12.07
C ASN A 219 7.30 2.62 -12.46
N LEU A 220 6.04 2.24 -12.27
CA LEU A 220 5.56 0.87 -12.56
C LEU A 220 4.51 0.89 -13.66
N ALA A 221 4.68 0.04 -14.67
CA ALA A 221 3.65 -0.24 -15.65
C ALA A 221 3.05 -1.63 -15.37
N LEU A 222 1.76 -1.65 -15.09
CA LEU A 222 0.99 -2.88 -14.84
C LEU A 222 0.60 -3.54 -16.17
N THR A 223 0.33 -4.84 -16.13
CA THR A 223 -0.26 -5.55 -17.28
C THR A 223 -1.75 -5.27 -17.44
N VAL A 224 -2.38 -4.71 -16.41
CA VAL A 224 -3.80 -4.35 -16.39
C VAL A 224 -4.05 -3.29 -17.46
N ASP A 225 -5.04 -3.57 -18.30
CA ASP A 225 -5.53 -2.61 -19.29
C ASP A 225 -6.69 -1.83 -18.67
N ARG A 226 -6.57 -0.51 -18.69
CA ARG A 226 -7.51 0.44 -18.11
C ARG A 226 -8.93 0.28 -18.68
N ASN A 227 -9.07 0.05 -19.99
CA ASN A 227 -10.37 -0.09 -20.62
C ASN A 227 -10.99 -1.46 -20.29
N ILE A 228 -10.18 -2.53 -20.30
CA ILE A 228 -10.64 -3.86 -19.88
C ILE A 228 -11.07 -3.83 -18.42
N GLN A 229 -10.28 -3.19 -17.54
CA GLN A 229 -10.60 -3.02 -16.13
C GLN A 229 -11.94 -2.30 -15.94
N SER A 230 -12.14 -1.16 -16.60
CA SER A 230 -13.37 -0.37 -16.49
C SER A 230 -14.61 -1.14 -16.96
N GLN A 231 -14.51 -1.85 -18.09
CA GLN A 231 -15.62 -2.68 -18.57
C GLN A 231 -15.88 -3.89 -17.66
N THR A 232 -14.83 -4.46 -17.08
CA THR A 232 -14.94 -5.58 -16.13
C THR A 232 -15.66 -5.15 -14.85
N GLU A 233 -15.29 -4.01 -14.28
CA GLU A 233 -15.96 -3.45 -13.09
C GLU A 233 -17.44 -3.10 -13.38
N LEU A 234 -17.72 -2.53 -14.54
CA LEU A 234 -19.09 -2.22 -14.95
C LEU A 234 -19.94 -3.49 -15.11
N ALA A 235 -19.39 -4.51 -15.76
CA ALA A 235 -20.07 -5.80 -15.94
C ALA A 235 -20.28 -6.52 -14.61
N LEU A 236 -19.28 -6.52 -13.74
CA LEU A 236 -19.36 -7.09 -12.40
C LEU A 236 -20.46 -6.42 -11.58
N LYS A 237 -20.47 -5.09 -11.51
CA LYS A 237 -21.50 -4.34 -10.79
C LYS A 237 -22.90 -4.68 -11.28
N LYS A 238 -23.14 -4.67 -12.59
CA LYS A 238 -24.43 -5.03 -13.18
C LYS A 238 -24.82 -6.47 -12.85
N GLY A 239 -23.87 -7.40 -12.89
CA GLY A 239 -24.10 -8.81 -12.55
C GLY A 239 -24.48 -9.00 -11.08
N ILE A 240 -23.79 -8.30 -10.17
CA ILE A 240 -24.08 -8.32 -8.73
C ILE A 240 -25.48 -7.77 -8.44
N GLU A 241 -25.81 -6.61 -9.02
CA GLU A 241 -27.12 -5.99 -8.88
C GLU A 241 -28.24 -6.90 -9.41
N ALA A 242 -28.05 -7.50 -10.59
CA ALA A 242 -29.02 -8.41 -11.19
C ALA A 242 -29.19 -9.71 -10.38
N ALA A 243 -28.11 -10.21 -9.77
CA ALA A 243 -28.14 -11.42 -8.94
C ALA A 243 -28.65 -11.16 -7.51
N GLY A 244 -28.76 -9.91 -7.07
CA GLY A 244 -29.02 -9.58 -5.66
C GLY A 244 -27.89 -10.02 -4.73
N ALA A 245 -26.67 -10.12 -5.25
CA ALA A 245 -25.49 -10.51 -4.49
C ALA A 245 -24.92 -9.32 -3.72
N THR A 246 -24.12 -9.59 -2.69
CA THR A 246 -23.46 -8.54 -1.88
C THR A 246 -22.02 -8.31 -2.30
N GLU A 247 -21.35 -9.35 -2.82
CA GLU A 247 -19.94 -9.35 -3.13
C GLU A 247 -19.66 -10.18 -4.39
N GLY A 248 -18.58 -9.87 -5.08
CA GLY A 248 -18.06 -10.71 -6.15
C GLY A 248 -16.74 -10.21 -6.71
N SER A 249 -16.08 -11.07 -7.46
CA SER A 249 -14.78 -10.78 -8.07
C SER A 249 -14.69 -11.33 -9.49
N VAL A 250 -13.88 -10.70 -10.32
CA VAL A 250 -13.63 -11.12 -11.70
C VAL A 250 -12.15 -10.89 -12.03
N ILE A 251 -11.54 -11.89 -12.66
CA ILE A 251 -10.20 -11.80 -13.23
C ILE A 251 -10.33 -12.01 -14.74
N VAL A 252 -9.71 -11.12 -15.52
CA VAL A 252 -9.51 -11.30 -16.96
C VAL A 252 -8.03 -11.46 -17.21
N MET A 253 -7.62 -12.54 -17.87
CA MET A 253 -6.21 -12.84 -18.09
C MET A 253 -5.94 -13.31 -19.52
N ASN A 254 -4.70 -13.11 -19.97
CA ASN A 254 -4.19 -13.72 -21.18
C ASN A 254 -3.65 -15.12 -20.87
N PRO A 255 -4.29 -16.20 -21.35
CA PRO A 255 -3.89 -17.57 -20.99
C PRO A 255 -2.55 -18.00 -21.61
N LYS A 256 -2.03 -17.29 -22.61
CA LYS A 256 -0.77 -17.65 -23.27
C LYS A 256 0.47 -17.21 -22.48
N ASN A 257 0.36 -16.14 -21.71
CA ASN A 257 1.50 -15.54 -21.01
C ASN A 257 1.21 -15.19 -19.54
N GLY A 258 0.02 -15.49 -19.04
CA GLY A 258 -0.36 -15.27 -17.64
C GLY A 258 -0.63 -13.83 -17.26
N GLN A 259 -0.55 -12.88 -18.19
CA GLN A 259 -0.79 -11.46 -17.88
C GLN A 259 -2.23 -11.24 -17.41
N VAL A 260 -2.39 -10.63 -16.24
CA VAL A 260 -3.69 -10.16 -15.75
C VAL A 260 -4.02 -8.85 -16.46
N LEU A 261 -5.13 -8.85 -17.19
CA LEU A 261 -5.62 -7.70 -17.96
C LEU A 261 -6.65 -6.88 -17.18
N ALA A 262 -7.39 -7.53 -16.27
CA ALA A 262 -8.25 -6.88 -15.29
C ALA A 262 -8.42 -7.76 -14.06
N MET A 263 -8.61 -7.12 -12.90
CA MET A 263 -8.91 -7.76 -11.63
C MET A 263 -9.82 -6.81 -10.83
N ALA A 264 -11.08 -7.20 -10.72
CA ALA A 264 -12.14 -6.35 -10.19
C ALA A 264 -12.83 -7.04 -9.01
N ASN A 265 -13.19 -6.25 -8.00
CA ASN A 265 -14.00 -6.71 -6.88
C ASN A 265 -15.17 -5.75 -6.64
N TYR A 266 -16.23 -6.28 -6.07
CA TYR A 266 -17.36 -5.52 -5.56
C TYR A 266 -17.66 -5.98 -4.13
N PRO A 267 -17.94 -5.07 -3.18
CA PRO A 267 -17.94 -3.61 -3.31
C PRO A 267 -16.54 -3.01 -3.55
N THR A 268 -16.50 -1.81 -4.12
CA THR A 268 -15.26 -1.04 -4.36
C THR A 268 -15.19 0.22 -3.48
N TYR A 269 -14.08 0.94 -3.55
CA TYR A 269 -13.84 2.18 -2.81
C TYR A 269 -12.99 3.14 -3.64
N ASN A 270 -13.00 4.43 -3.30
CA ASN A 270 -12.05 5.38 -3.87
C ASN A 270 -10.76 5.39 -3.01
N PRO A 271 -9.58 5.04 -3.57
CA PRO A 271 -8.32 5.03 -2.84
C PRO A 271 -7.90 6.39 -2.27
N ALA A 272 -8.31 7.50 -2.90
CA ALA A 272 -8.06 8.85 -2.38
C ALA A 272 -8.82 9.13 -1.07
N ASP A 273 -9.95 8.44 -0.88
CA ASP A 273 -10.89 8.60 0.24
C ASP A 273 -10.87 7.41 1.21
N PHE A 274 -9.78 6.63 1.23
CA PHE A 274 -9.68 5.41 2.04
C PHE A 274 -10.01 5.66 3.52
N ALA A 275 -9.65 6.84 4.06
CA ALA A 275 -9.90 7.21 5.45
C ALA A 275 -11.40 7.37 5.80
N LYS A 276 -12.28 7.51 4.80
CA LYS A 276 -13.74 7.57 4.98
C LYS A 276 -14.36 6.18 5.15
N GLN A 277 -13.65 5.12 4.75
CA GLN A 277 -14.16 3.75 4.86
C GLN A 277 -14.13 3.28 6.31
N LYS A 278 -15.29 2.84 6.81
CA LYS A 278 -15.42 2.32 8.18
C LYS A 278 -15.20 0.82 8.28
N ASN A 279 -15.45 0.10 7.19
CA ASN A 279 -15.28 -1.34 7.13
C ASN A 279 -13.98 -1.67 6.38
N GLY A 280 -12.99 -2.21 7.09
CA GLY A 280 -11.71 -2.59 6.50
C GLY A 280 -11.79 -3.74 5.49
N SER A 281 -12.87 -4.54 5.48
CA SER A 281 -13.02 -5.65 4.53
C SER A 281 -13.12 -5.19 3.09
N VAL A 282 -13.53 -3.93 2.83
CA VAL A 282 -13.63 -3.37 1.48
C VAL A 282 -12.27 -3.25 0.80
N PHE A 283 -11.17 -3.23 1.56
CA PHE A 283 -9.81 -3.15 1.03
C PHE A 283 -9.25 -4.50 0.59
N VAL A 284 -9.90 -5.60 0.96
CA VAL A 284 -9.46 -6.95 0.63
C VAL A 284 -9.74 -7.22 -0.85
N ASP A 285 -8.72 -7.68 -1.56
CA ASP A 285 -8.86 -8.17 -2.92
C ASP A 285 -9.34 -9.63 -2.88
N SER A 286 -10.66 -9.84 -2.96
CA SER A 286 -11.25 -11.18 -2.88
C SER A 286 -10.79 -12.12 -4.00
N ALA A 287 -10.34 -11.58 -5.15
CA ALA A 287 -9.80 -12.38 -6.24
C ALA A 287 -8.49 -13.10 -5.90
N SER A 288 -7.67 -12.55 -5.00
CA SER A 288 -6.35 -13.11 -4.64
C SER A 288 -6.20 -13.48 -3.16
N MET A 289 -6.98 -12.86 -2.27
CA MET A 289 -6.83 -12.98 -0.82
C MET A 289 -7.88 -13.87 -0.14
N VAL A 290 -8.92 -14.31 -0.86
CA VAL A 290 -10.03 -15.08 -0.28
C VAL A 290 -10.21 -16.41 -1.02
N PRO A 291 -9.73 -17.52 -0.44
CA PRO A 291 -10.00 -18.85 -0.97
C PRO A 291 -11.50 -19.20 -0.87
N PHE A 292 -12.02 -19.88 -1.88
CA PHE A 292 -13.40 -20.37 -1.92
C PHE A 292 -13.47 -21.78 -2.52
N GLU A 293 -14.59 -22.48 -2.27
CA GLU A 293 -14.83 -23.80 -2.87
C GLU A 293 -15.23 -23.63 -4.36
N PRO A 294 -14.47 -24.19 -5.31
CA PRO A 294 -14.66 -23.94 -6.74
C PRO A 294 -15.92 -24.58 -7.35
N GLY A 295 -16.63 -25.42 -6.59
CA GLY A 295 -17.83 -26.13 -7.05
C GLY A 295 -17.59 -26.89 -8.36
N SER A 296 -18.52 -26.78 -9.31
CA SER A 296 -18.43 -27.53 -10.58
C SER A 296 -17.27 -27.13 -11.48
N VAL A 297 -16.60 -25.99 -11.24
CA VAL A 297 -15.43 -25.56 -12.03
C VAL A 297 -14.30 -26.60 -11.92
N ILE A 298 -14.15 -27.25 -10.75
CA ILE A 298 -13.10 -28.25 -10.52
C ILE A 298 -13.26 -29.51 -11.39
N LYS A 299 -14.48 -29.80 -11.87
CA LYS A 299 -14.77 -30.99 -12.69
C LYS A 299 -13.97 -30.99 -13.98
N SER A 300 -13.75 -29.81 -14.57
CA SER A 300 -12.90 -29.66 -15.77
C SER A 300 -11.53 -30.26 -15.55
N PHE A 301 -10.93 -30.04 -14.37
CA PHE A 301 -9.64 -30.59 -14.00
C PHE A 301 -9.72 -32.07 -13.65
N SER A 302 -10.84 -32.56 -13.07
CA SER A 302 -11.05 -34.00 -12.86
C SER A 302 -11.10 -34.76 -14.18
N PHE A 303 -11.87 -34.26 -15.16
CA PHE A 303 -11.97 -34.87 -16.48
C PHE A 303 -10.64 -34.81 -17.22
N ALA A 304 -9.95 -33.66 -17.18
CA ALA A 304 -8.61 -33.53 -17.77
C ALA A 304 -7.63 -34.57 -17.19
N THR A 305 -7.63 -34.76 -15.86
CA THR A 305 -6.79 -35.77 -15.19
C THR A 305 -7.11 -37.18 -15.68
N ALA A 306 -8.39 -37.55 -15.78
CA ALA A 306 -8.80 -38.87 -16.23
C ALA A 306 -8.53 -39.13 -17.73
N ILE A 307 -8.64 -38.09 -18.56
CA ILE A 307 -8.26 -38.16 -19.98
C ILE A 307 -6.75 -38.32 -20.12
N ASP A 308 -5.96 -37.52 -19.38
CA ASP A 308 -4.50 -37.56 -19.43
C ASP A 308 -3.93 -38.89 -18.94
N LYS A 309 -4.53 -39.50 -17.91
CA LYS A 309 -4.22 -40.87 -17.48
C LYS A 309 -4.74 -41.95 -18.45
N GLY A 310 -5.46 -41.59 -19.50
CA GLY A 310 -5.96 -42.50 -20.53
C GLY A 310 -7.08 -43.44 -20.06
N VAL A 311 -7.68 -43.18 -18.89
CA VAL A 311 -8.71 -44.07 -18.31
C VAL A 311 -10.11 -43.81 -18.88
N ILE A 312 -10.28 -42.67 -19.56
CA ILE A 312 -11.47 -42.29 -20.31
C ILE A 312 -11.09 -41.49 -21.57
N THR A 313 -12.03 -41.42 -22.50
CA THR A 313 -12.04 -40.52 -23.66
C THR A 313 -13.34 -39.72 -23.68
N PRO A 314 -13.46 -38.62 -24.45
CA PRO A 314 -14.73 -37.91 -24.62
C PRO A 314 -15.88 -38.80 -25.10
N SER A 315 -15.57 -39.82 -25.90
CA SER A 315 -16.53 -40.81 -26.43
C SER A 315 -16.81 -41.99 -25.51
N SER A 316 -16.04 -42.16 -24.41
CA SER A 316 -16.31 -43.19 -23.41
C SER A 316 -17.72 -43.03 -22.86
N THR A 317 -18.41 -44.13 -22.61
CA THR A 317 -19.79 -44.13 -22.15
C THR A 317 -19.92 -44.61 -20.71
N TYR A 318 -20.96 -44.12 -20.06
CA TYR A 318 -21.42 -44.60 -18.75
C TYR A 318 -22.94 -44.55 -18.71
N ASN A 319 -23.54 -45.26 -17.77
CA ASN A 319 -24.97 -45.14 -17.52
C ASN A 319 -25.22 -44.02 -16.51
N ASN A 320 -25.87 -42.94 -16.92
CA ASN A 320 -26.27 -41.88 -16.02
C ASN A 320 -27.53 -42.31 -15.25
N THR A 321 -27.40 -42.43 -13.93
CA THR A 321 -28.50 -42.81 -13.02
C THR A 321 -29.13 -41.62 -12.30
N ASP A 322 -28.72 -40.39 -12.66
CA ASP A 322 -29.02 -39.12 -12.00
C ASP A 322 -28.56 -38.96 -10.55
N CYS A 323 -28.51 -40.05 -9.78
CA CYS A 323 -27.91 -40.13 -8.47
C CYS A 323 -27.02 -41.36 -8.35
N ILE A 324 -25.93 -41.25 -7.59
CA ILE A 324 -24.99 -42.32 -7.34
C ILE A 324 -24.58 -42.32 -5.87
N LYS A 325 -24.52 -43.51 -5.26
CA LYS A 325 -24.01 -43.67 -3.90
C LYS A 325 -22.48 -43.69 -3.91
N VAL A 326 -21.87 -42.86 -3.09
CA VAL A 326 -20.42 -42.79 -2.84
C VAL A 326 -20.23 -42.96 -1.34
N ALA A 327 -19.63 -44.09 -0.94
CA ALA A 327 -19.57 -44.53 0.45
C ALA A 327 -20.97 -44.51 1.12
N ASP A 328 -21.14 -43.68 2.14
CA ASP A 328 -22.36 -43.51 2.93
C ASP A 328 -23.31 -42.44 2.38
N ARG A 329 -22.89 -41.63 1.38
CA ARG A 329 -23.68 -40.52 0.83
C ARG A 329 -24.23 -40.79 -0.57
N THR A 330 -25.39 -40.20 -0.87
CA THR A 330 -25.98 -40.20 -2.22
C THR A 330 -25.74 -38.84 -2.86
N MET A 331 -24.98 -38.82 -3.96
CA MET A 331 -24.70 -37.62 -4.74
C MET A 331 -25.57 -37.61 -5.99
N CYS A 332 -26.26 -36.50 -6.23
CA CYS A 332 -27.15 -36.36 -7.38
C CYS A 332 -26.68 -35.25 -8.33
N ASN A 333 -26.99 -35.40 -9.61
CA ASN A 333 -26.87 -34.32 -10.58
C ASN A 333 -27.82 -33.17 -10.20
N ALA A 334 -27.38 -31.94 -10.48
CA ALA A 334 -28.23 -30.76 -10.38
C ALA A 334 -29.32 -30.78 -11.46
N LEU A 335 -28.94 -31.07 -12.71
CA LEU A 335 -29.86 -31.36 -13.81
C LEU A 335 -30.20 -32.85 -13.82
N ARG A 336 -31.49 -33.18 -13.73
CA ARG A 336 -32.00 -34.56 -13.71
C ARG A 336 -32.90 -34.82 -14.92
N GLY A 337 -33.25 -36.09 -15.15
CA GLY A 337 -34.06 -36.51 -16.29
C GLY A 337 -33.24 -36.83 -17.54
N LEU A 338 -31.92 -36.91 -17.42
CA LEU A 338 -30.98 -37.30 -18.49
C LEU A 338 -30.48 -38.74 -18.30
N GLY A 339 -31.33 -39.59 -17.73
CA GLY A 339 -30.97 -40.97 -17.39
C GLY A 339 -30.69 -41.84 -18.62
N GLY A 340 -29.86 -42.87 -18.44
CA GLY A 340 -29.51 -43.83 -19.49
C GLY A 340 -28.08 -43.67 -20.01
N PRO A 341 -27.74 -44.34 -21.14
CA PRO A 341 -26.41 -44.27 -21.74
C PRO A 341 -26.01 -42.84 -22.09
N MET A 342 -24.85 -42.41 -21.59
CA MET A 342 -24.33 -41.05 -21.72
C MET A 342 -22.84 -41.10 -22.03
N THR A 343 -22.33 -40.14 -22.82
CA THR A 343 -20.88 -39.99 -23.06
C THR A 343 -20.23 -39.14 -21.97
N ILE A 344 -18.92 -39.27 -21.77
CA ILE A 344 -18.15 -38.37 -20.91
C ILE A 344 -18.27 -36.91 -21.40
N GLN A 345 -18.24 -36.68 -22.72
CA GLN A 345 -18.51 -35.35 -23.28
C GLN A 345 -19.91 -34.83 -22.89
N GLY A 346 -20.93 -35.69 -22.94
CA GLY A 346 -22.29 -35.34 -22.51
C GLY A 346 -22.36 -35.00 -21.02
N ALA A 347 -21.63 -35.74 -20.17
CA ALA A 347 -21.50 -35.41 -18.76
C ALA A 347 -20.84 -34.04 -18.53
N PHE A 348 -19.76 -33.75 -19.26
CA PHE A 348 -19.08 -32.47 -19.17
C PHE A 348 -19.99 -31.30 -19.60
N ASN A 349 -20.64 -31.42 -20.76
CA ASN A 349 -21.54 -30.39 -21.30
C ASN A 349 -22.70 -30.05 -20.34
N ASN A 350 -23.22 -31.05 -19.62
CA ASN A 350 -24.35 -30.89 -18.69
C ASN A 350 -23.91 -30.79 -17.21
N SER A 351 -22.60 -30.71 -16.94
CA SER A 351 -22.03 -30.66 -15.58
C SER A 351 -22.51 -31.80 -14.65
N LEU A 352 -22.64 -33.02 -15.17
CA LEU A 352 -23.20 -34.15 -14.42
C LEU A 352 -22.21 -34.67 -13.36
N ASN A 353 -22.66 -34.65 -12.09
CA ASN A 353 -21.93 -35.19 -10.94
C ASN A 353 -21.64 -36.68 -11.11
N VAL A 354 -22.63 -37.47 -11.55
CA VAL A 354 -22.49 -38.92 -11.76
C VAL A 354 -21.40 -39.23 -12.79
N GLY A 355 -21.33 -38.45 -13.88
CA GLY A 355 -20.30 -38.61 -14.90
C GLY A 355 -18.90 -38.27 -14.39
N THR A 356 -18.78 -37.20 -13.59
CA THR A 356 -17.51 -36.82 -12.93
C THR A 356 -17.05 -37.92 -11.97
N ILE A 357 -17.95 -38.41 -11.10
CA ILE A 357 -17.66 -39.51 -10.16
C ILE A 357 -17.24 -40.77 -10.93
N THR A 358 -17.88 -41.07 -12.06
CA THR A 358 -17.51 -42.21 -12.90
C THR A 358 -16.10 -42.05 -13.49
N ALA A 359 -15.76 -40.87 -14.00
CA ALA A 359 -14.40 -40.56 -14.45
C ALA A 359 -13.37 -40.76 -13.34
N ILE A 360 -13.65 -40.26 -12.13
CA ILE A 360 -12.75 -40.40 -10.99
C ILE A 360 -12.61 -41.87 -10.55
N ARG A 361 -13.68 -42.66 -10.53
CA ARG A 361 -13.60 -44.10 -10.22
C ARG A 361 -12.66 -44.83 -11.18
N LYS A 362 -12.64 -44.42 -12.46
CA LYS A 362 -11.76 -44.99 -13.49
C LYS A 362 -10.27 -44.69 -13.27
N LEU A 363 -9.91 -43.67 -12.49
CA LEU A 363 -8.54 -43.46 -12.03
C LEU A 363 -8.06 -44.56 -11.06
N GLY A 364 -8.99 -45.27 -10.43
CA GLY A 364 -8.73 -46.41 -9.57
C GLY A 364 -9.11 -47.73 -10.23
N ASN A 365 -9.93 -48.54 -9.55
CA ASN A 365 -10.38 -49.84 -10.06
C ASN A 365 -11.66 -49.75 -10.92
N GLY A 366 -12.22 -48.56 -11.12
CA GLY A 366 -13.44 -48.35 -11.91
C GLY A 366 -14.75 -48.52 -11.13
N SER A 367 -14.74 -49.06 -9.91
CA SER A 367 -15.95 -49.31 -9.11
C SER A 367 -16.13 -48.31 -7.97
N GLN A 368 -15.04 -47.92 -7.30
CA GLN A 368 -15.04 -47.03 -6.15
C GLN A 368 -13.94 -45.97 -6.27
N ILE A 369 -14.12 -44.84 -5.58
CA ILE A 369 -13.04 -43.84 -5.43
C ILE A 369 -12.15 -44.36 -4.31
N ASN A 370 -11.08 -45.06 -4.67
CA ASN A 370 -10.13 -45.66 -3.74
C ASN A 370 -8.91 -44.76 -3.54
N LEU A 371 -7.99 -45.15 -2.64
CA LEU A 371 -6.78 -44.37 -2.33
C LEU A 371 -5.94 -44.05 -3.59
N PRO A 372 -5.66 -44.98 -4.52
CA PRO A 372 -4.96 -44.65 -5.77
C PRO A 372 -5.63 -43.57 -6.62
N ALA A 373 -6.97 -43.59 -6.73
CA ALA A 373 -7.72 -42.56 -7.45
C ALA A 373 -7.55 -41.19 -6.78
N ARG A 374 -7.61 -41.14 -5.45
CA ARG A 374 -7.41 -39.89 -4.69
C ARG A 374 -5.97 -39.39 -4.75
N GLN A 375 -4.99 -40.28 -4.69
CA GLN A 375 -3.57 -39.93 -4.87
C GLN A 375 -3.34 -39.32 -6.24
N THR A 376 -3.93 -39.91 -7.29
CA THR A 376 -3.83 -39.37 -8.65
C THR A 376 -4.48 -38.00 -8.77
N LEU A 377 -5.67 -37.81 -8.18
CA LEU A 377 -6.32 -36.50 -8.16
C LEU A 377 -5.50 -35.46 -7.39
N TYR A 378 -4.94 -35.84 -6.23
CA TYR A 378 -4.09 -34.96 -5.44
C TYR A 378 -2.84 -34.54 -6.22
N GLU A 379 -2.13 -35.49 -6.83
CA GLU A 379 -0.96 -35.22 -7.69
C GLU A 379 -1.31 -34.20 -8.77
N TYR A 380 -2.46 -34.34 -9.44
CA TYR A 380 -2.83 -33.40 -10.50
C TYR A 380 -3.25 -32.04 -9.95
N TYR A 381 -4.11 -32.01 -8.93
CA TYR A 381 -4.61 -30.76 -8.39
C TYR A 381 -3.51 -29.93 -7.74
N HIS A 382 -2.74 -30.56 -6.85
CA HIS A 382 -1.70 -29.88 -6.09
C HIS A 382 -0.41 -29.71 -6.92
N ASP A 383 0.14 -30.79 -7.48
CA ASP A 383 1.49 -30.74 -8.07
C ASP A 383 1.52 -30.28 -9.53
N LYS A 384 0.49 -30.60 -10.32
CA LYS A 384 0.47 -30.27 -11.77
C LYS A 384 -0.28 -28.99 -12.09
N PHE A 385 -1.48 -28.82 -11.54
CA PHE A 385 -2.29 -27.62 -11.74
C PHE A 385 -1.98 -26.50 -10.76
N GLY A 386 -1.27 -26.80 -9.66
CA GLY A 386 -0.80 -25.81 -8.69
C GLY A 386 -1.87 -25.30 -7.73
N PHE A 387 -3.00 -25.98 -7.59
CA PHE A 387 -4.02 -25.57 -6.63
C PHE A 387 -3.51 -25.72 -5.19
N GLY A 388 -3.76 -24.69 -4.38
CA GLY A 388 -3.26 -24.61 -3.00
C GLY A 388 -1.87 -23.96 -2.89
N ALA A 389 -1.14 -23.83 -3.99
CA ALA A 389 0.06 -23.02 -4.04
C ALA A 389 -0.26 -21.55 -4.32
N LYS A 390 0.69 -20.67 -3.98
CA LYS A 390 0.66 -19.27 -4.40
C LYS A 390 0.92 -19.16 -5.90
N THR A 391 0.16 -18.31 -6.57
CA THR A 391 0.29 -18.02 -8.01
C THR A 391 1.54 -17.22 -8.34
N GLY A 392 2.08 -16.49 -7.35
CA GLY A 392 3.22 -15.61 -7.54
C GLY A 392 2.84 -14.20 -8.02
N ILE A 393 1.54 -13.85 -7.97
CA ILE A 393 1.10 -12.48 -8.17
C ILE A 393 1.81 -11.52 -7.19
N GLU A 394 2.12 -10.31 -7.64
CA GLU A 394 2.83 -9.32 -6.83
C GLU A 394 1.96 -8.69 -5.72
N LEU A 395 0.67 -9.03 -5.68
CA LEU A 395 -0.29 -8.53 -4.69
C LEU A 395 -0.30 -9.42 -3.43
N GLY A 396 -1.03 -8.97 -2.40
CA GLY A 396 -1.35 -9.84 -1.26
C GLY A 396 -2.12 -11.07 -1.73
N GLU A 397 -1.72 -12.25 -1.28
CA GLU A 397 -2.30 -13.52 -1.75
C GLU A 397 -2.46 -14.51 -0.60
N ALA A 398 -3.62 -15.17 -0.56
CA ALA A 398 -3.88 -16.30 0.31
C ALA A 398 -3.70 -17.62 -0.46
N SER A 399 -3.01 -18.58 0.15
CA SER A 399 -2.97 -19.94 -0.38
C SER A 399 -4.33 -20.60 -0.17
N GLY A 400 -4.83 -21.28 -1.21
CA GLY A 400 -5.89 -22.27 -1.04
C GLY A 400 -5.39 -23.53 -0.32
N TYR A 401 -6.22 -24.57 -0.27
CA TYR A 401 -5.83 -25.84 0.32
C TYR A 401 -6.40 -27.03 -0.47
N ILE A 402 -5.58 -28.06 -0.65
CA ILE A 402 -5.99 -29.35 -1.18
C ILE A 402 -5.65 -30.39 -0.12
N TYR A 403 -6.66 -31.10 0.38
CA TYR A 403 -6.47 -32.10 1.42
C TYR A 403 -5.65 -33.29 0.89
N PRO A 404 -4.56 -33.69 1.58
CA PRO A 404 -3.84 -34.91 1.25
C PRO A 404 -4.74 -36.14 1.31
N PRO A 405 -4.57 -37.11 0.39
CA PRO A 405 -5.49 -38.24 0.24
C PRO A 405 -5.47 -39.24 1.41
N ASP A 406 -4.47 -39.14 2.27
CA ASP A 406 -4.24 -39.90 3.50
C ASP A 406 -4.69 -39.15 4.78
N SER A 407 -5.06 -37.87 4.67
CA SER A 407 -5.66 -37.11 5.78
C SER A 407 -7.10 -37.57 6.02
N ALA A 408 -7.61 -37.33 7.24
CA ALA A 408 -9.00 -37.63 7.57
C ALA A 408 -9.96 -36.93 6.61
N GLU A 409 -9.76 -35.64 6.38
CA GLU A 409 -10.58 -34.80 5.50
C GLU A 409 -10.44 -35.18 4.03
N GLY A 410 -9.23 -35.53 3.56
CA GLY A 410 -9.04 -36.01 2.19
C GLY A 410 -9.65 -37.39 1.94
N ASN A 411 -9.94 -38.14 3.02
CA ASN A 411 -10.63 -39.41 2.98
C ASN A 411 -12.17 -39.28 3.10
N GLU A 412 -12.68 -38.13 3.54
CA GLU A 412 -14.10 -37.90 3.75
C GLU A 412 -14.88 -37.74 2.44
N VAL A 413 -16.09 -38.27 2.43
CA VAL A 413 -17.10 -37.97 1.42
C VAL A 413 -18.00 -36.88 1.99
N ARG A 414 -17.96 -35.69 1.40
CA ARG A 414 -18.72 -34.51 1.83
C ARG A 414 -19.87 -34.20 0.88
#